data_AF-A0A815P4S3-F1
#
_entry.id   AF-A0A815P4S3-F1
#
_cell.length_a   1.000
_cell.length_b   1.000
_cell.length_c   1.000
_cell.angle_alpha   90.00
_cell.angle_beta   90.00
_cell.angle_gamma   90.00
#
_symmetry.space_group_name_H-M   'P 1'
#
loop_
_entity.id
_entity.type
_entity.pdbx_description
1 polymer ?
#
loop_
_entity_poly.entity_id
_entity_poly.type
_entity_poly.pdbx_seq_one_letter_code
_entity_poly.pdbx_strand_id
1 'polypeptide(L)'
;MATSSNELLCTTCEKVKATLKCAGWSQDYCYDHLRDHRQELNVQLDHIGNNYNHFRQLFNKYINNSQIHAFIQQKANECRELLTKHINENIHHTEINLNKQTDQLSNIVKKNDLNELNEKLKELE
;
A
#
# COMPACT_ATOMS: atom_id res chain seq x y z
N MET A 1 2.18 43.42 56.97
CA MET A 1 2.48 43.04 55.58
C MET A 1 3.48 41.89 55.64
N ALA A 2 3.06 40.68 55.29
CA ALA A 2 3.94 39.51 55.25
C ALA A 2 4.48 39.37 53.82
N THR A 3 5.76 39.66 53.62
CA THR A 3 6.47 39.31 52.39
C THR A 3 6.87 37.83 52.48
N SER A 4 6.05 36.93 51.94
CA SER A 4 6.46 35.55 51.71
C SER A 4 7.45 35.55 50.54
N SER A 5 8.75 35.61 50.85
CA SER A 5 9.79 35.34 49.86
C SER A 5 9.67 33.88 49.46
N ASN A 6 9.10 33.59 48.29
CA ASN A 6 9.20 32.27 47.66
C ASN A 6 10.68 32.03 47.35
N GLU A 7 11.38 31.37 48.27
CA GLU A 7 12.74 30.91 48.04
C GLU A 7 12.71 29.91 46.89
N LEU A 8 13.27 30.28 45.75
CA LEU A 8 13.40 29.38 44.60
C LEU A 8 14.42 28.29 44.94
N LEU A 9 13.97 27.04 44.89
CA LEU A 9 14.79 25.87 45.18
C LEU A 9 15.19 25.17 43.88
N CYS A 10 16.44 24.70 43.82
CA CYS A 10 16.87 23.82 42.74
C CYS A 10 16.06 22.52 42.77
N THR A 11 15.41 22.15 41.66
CA THR A 11 14.58 20.95 41.53
C THR A 11 15.37 19.66 41.74
N THR A 12 16.70 19.68 41.55
CA THR A 12 17.56 18.50 41.71
C THR A 12 18.15 18.34 43.10
N CYS A 13 18.48 19.43 43.80
CA CYS A 13 19.22 19.36 45.07
C CYS A 13 18.59 20.13 46.22
N GLU A 14 17.44 20.78 45.99
CA GLU A 14 16.61 21.45 46.99
C GLU A 14 17.32 22.56 47.79
N LYS A 15 18.42 23.09 47.25
CA LYS A 15 19.15 24.20 47.87
C LYS A 15 18.64 25.54 47.32
N VAL A 16 18.49 26.51 48.22
CA VAL A 16 18.27 27.95 47.92
C VAL A 16 19.57 28.55 47.37
N LYS A 17 19.99 28.11 46.19
CA LYS A 17 21.09 28.75 45.44
C LYS A 17 20.49 29.76 44.46
N ALA A 18 21.30 30.63 43.85
CA ALA A 18 20.85 31.42 42.70
C ALA A 18 20.34 30.47 41.60
N THR A 19 19.02 30.29 41.54
CA THR A 19 18.35 29.38 40.63
C THR A 19 17.99 30.09 39.34
N LEU A 20 18.14 29.36 38.24
CA LEU A 20 17.77 29.79 36.90
C LEU A 20 16.65 28.87 36.41
N LYS A 21 15.62 29.47 35.82
CA LYS A 21 14.46 28.74 35.30
C LYS A 21 14.73 28.21 33.89
N CYS A 22 14.49 26.92 33.67
CA CYS A 22 14.35 26.36 32.34
C CYS A 22 12.91 26.56 31.86
N ALA A 23 12.69 27.40 30.85
CA ALA A 23 11.33 27.68 30.35
C ALA A 23 10.65 26.43 29.76
N GLY A 24 11.41 25.55 29.11
CA GLY A 24 10.85 24.36 28.46
C GLY A 24 10.27 23.35 29.45
N TRP A 25 10.95 23.13 30.58
CA TRP A 25 10.53 22.17 31.60
C TRP A 25 9.81 22.84 32.78
N SER A 26 9.78 24.17 32.80
CA SER A 26 9.25 24.98 33.91
C SER A 26 9.84 24.61 35.28
N GLN A 27 11.11 24.19 35.29
CA GLN A 27 11.86 23.79 36.48
C GLN A 27 13.00 24.76 36.77
N ASP A 28 13.32 24.92 38.05
CA ASP A 28 14.37 25.80 38.55
C ASP A 28 15.61 25.00 38.92
N TYR A 29 16.78 25.41 38.46
CA TYR A 29 18.03 24.71 38.72
C TYR A 29 19.10 25.65 39.23
N CYS A 30 19.98 25.17 40.12
CA CYS A 30 21.25 25.86 40.35
C CYS A 30 22.16 25.71 39.11
N TYR A 31 23.17 26.56 39.00
CA TYR A 31 24.06 26.61 37.83
C TYR A 31 24.61 25.23 37.40
N ASP A 32 25.07 24.42 38.37
CA ASP A 32 25.63 23.09 38.10
C ASP A 32 24.58 22.14 37.48
N HIS A 33 23.43 21.96 38.14
CA HIS A 33 22.37 21.08 37.63
C HIS A 33 21.71 21.62 36.36
N LEU A 34 21.74 22.93 36.10
CA LEU A 34 21.30 23.48 34.82
C LEU A 34 22.25 23.11 33.68
N ARG A 35 23.56 23.03 33.95
CA ARG A 35 24.55 22.57 32.98
C ARG A 35 24.34 21.08 32.68
N ASP A 36 24.16 20.28 33.72
CA ASP A 36 23.95 18.83 33.57
C ASP A 36 22.63 18.54 32.83
N HIS A 37 21.55 19.25 33.16
CA HIS A 37 20.28 19.19 32.43
C HIS A 37 20.44 19.53 30.94
N ARG A 38 21.21 20.57 30.60
CA ARG A 38 21.48 20.93 29.21
C ARG A 38 22.30 19.86 28.48
N GLN A 39 23.26 19.25 29.17
CA GLN A 39 24.05 18.16 28.60
C GLN A 39 23.17 16.94 28.31
N GLU A 40 22.30 16.57 29.24
CA GLU A 40 21.32 15.49 29.06
C GLU A 40 20.39 15.76 27.88
N LEU A 41 19.86 16.98 27.75
CA LEU A 41 19.03 17.37 26.61
C LEU A 41 19.77 17.24 25.26
N ASN A 42 21.05 17.62 25.20
CA ASN A 42 21.84 17.46 23.98
C ASN A 42 22.01 16.00 23.60
N VAL A 43 22.29 15.13 24.58
CA VAL A 43 22.38 13.67 24.36
C VAL A 43 21.07 13.11 23.82
N GLN A 44 19.93 13.54 24.39
CA GLN A 44 18.62 13.12 23.91
C GLN A 44 18.32 13.61 22.48
N LEU A 45 18.69 14.85 22.15
CA LEU A 45 18.54 15.40 20.80
C LEU A 45 19.39 14.63 19.78
N ASP A 46 20.64 14.32 20.13
CA ASP A 46 21.53 13.51 19.28
C ASP A 46 20.95 12.11 19.06
N HIS A 47 20.39 11.49 20.11
CA HIS A 47 19.72 10.20 20.01
C HIS A 47 18.48 10.25 19.10
N ILE A 48 17.66 11.29 19.20
CA ILE A 48 16.51 11.51 18.30
C ILE A 48 17.00 11.68 16.85
N GLY A 49 18.05 12.47 16.63
CA GLY A 49 18.64 12.67 15.30
C GLY A 49 19.17 11.37 14.69
N ASN A 50 19.85 10.55 15.49
CA ASN A 50 20.34 9.24 15.07
C ASN A 50 19.21 8.27 14.74
N ASN A 51 18.16 8.23 15.57
CA ASN A 51 16.99 7.38 15.31
C ASN A 51 16.25 7.80 14.04
N TYR A 52 16.09 9.11 13.83
CA TYR A 52 15.51 9.63 12.60
C TYR A 52 16.32 9.21 11.36
N ASN A 53 17.65 9.35 11.41
CA ASN A 53 18.53 8.94 10.32
C ASN A 53 18.46 7.44 10.07
N HIS A 54 18.45 6.62 11.12
CA HIS A 54 18.33 5.17 11.02
C HIS A 54 17.00 4.75 10.39
N PHE A 55 15.89 5.31 10.88
CA PHE A 55 14.56 5.10 10.33
C PHE A 55 14.51 5.46 8.84
N ARG A 56 15.04 6.64 8.47
CA ARG A 56 15.07 7.09 7.07
C ARG A 56 15.88 6.15 6.18
N GLN A 57 17.00 5.60 6.66
CA GLN A 57 17.78 4.61 5.92
C GLN A 57 17.01 3.31 5.72
N LEU A 58 16.36 2.77 6.76
CA LEU A 58 15.54 1.57 6.65
C LEU A 58 14.37 1.77 5.68
N PHE A 59 13.69 2.91 5.79
CA PHE A 59 12.57 3.26 4.93
C PHE A 59 13.00 3.37 3.46
N ASN A 60 14.12 4.04 3.19
CA ASN A 60 14.68 4.11 1.85
C ASN A 60 15.10 2.74 1.30
N LYS A 61 15.64 1.85 2.13
CA LYS A 61 15.95 0.48 1.71
C LYS A 61 14.68 -0.30 1.36
N TYR A 62 13.60 -0.10 2.11
CA TYR A 62 12.32 -0.75 1.84
C TYR A 62 11.68 -0.25 0.55
N ILE A 63 11.58 1.08 0.35
CA ILE A 63 11.05 1.66 -0.89
C ILE A 63 11.89 1.26 -2.10
N ASN A 64 13.22 1.34 -1.97
CA ASN A 64 14.12 0.93 -3.04
C ASN A 64 14.37 -0.58 -3.07
N ASN A 65 13.56 -1.38 -2.36
CA ASN A 65 13.62 -2.82 -2.46
C ASN A 65 13.02 -3.24 -3.81
N SER A 66 13.85 -3.13 -4.84
CA SER A 66 13.54 -3.49 -6.22
C SER A 66 13.06 -4.92 -6.37
N GLN A 67 13.37 -5.81 -5.42
CA GLN A 67 12.93 -7.20 -5.44
C GLN A 67 11.43 -7.33 -5.21
N ILE A 68 10.84 -6.53 -4.30
CA ILE A 68 9.40 -6.55 -4.06
C ILE A 68 8.67 -6.01 -5.30
N HIS A 69 9.14 -4.89 -5.85
CA HIS A 69 8.59 -4.32 -7.07
C HIS A 69 8.70 -5.27 -8.26
N ALA A 70 9.86 -5.88 -8.47
CA ALA A 70 10.08 -6.85 -9.54
C ALA A 70 9.20 -8.10 -9.36
N PHE A 71 9.05 -8.60 -8.13
CA PHE A 71 8.19 -9.75 -7.85
C PHE A 71 6.72 -9.46 -8.14
N ILE A 72 6.20 -8.31 -7.68
CA ILE A 72 4.81 -7.89 -7.97
C ILE A 72 4.61 -7.75 -9.47
N GLN A 73 5.55 -7.10 -10.17
CA GLN A 73 5.48 -6.92 -11.62
C GLN A 73 5.51 -8.26 -12.37
N GLN A 74 6.38 -9.18 -11.95
CA GLN A 74 6.45 -10.52 -12.51
C GLN A 74 5.11 -11.25 -12.34
N LYS A 75 4.54 -11.26 -11.14
CA LYS A 75 3.23 -11.90 -10.90
C LYS A 75 2.10 -11.26 -11.69
N ALA A 76 2.10 -9.94 -11.82
CA ALA A 76 1.13 -9.23 -12.65
C ALA A 76 1.27 -9.56 -14.15
N ASN A 77 2.49 -9.85 -14.63
CA ASN A 77 2.72 -10.31 -16.01
C ASN A 77 2.24 -11.76 -16.18
N GLU A 78 2.63 -12.67 -15.28
CA GLU A 78 2.21 -14.09 -15.29
C GLU A 78 0.67 -14.21 -15.31
N CYS A 79 -0.03 -13.43 -14.48
CA CYS A 79 -1.49 -13.41 -14.47
C CYS A 79 -2.09 -12.91 -15.80
N ARG A 80 -1.51 -11.87 -16.40
CA ARG A 80 -1.98 -11.33 -17.69
C ARG A 80 -1.80 -12.34 -18.82
N GLU A 81 -0.66 -13.02 -18.86
CA GLU A 81 -0.39 -14.06 -19.86
C GLU A 81 -1.37 -15.22 -19.72
N LEU A 82 -1.60 -15.70 -18.50
CA LEU A 82 -2.53 -16.79 -18.23
C LEU A 82 -3.98 -16.42 -18.59
N LEU A 83 -4.43 -15.22 -18.22
CA LEU A 83 -5.76 -14.72 -18.60
C LEU A 83 -5.91 -14.62 -20.11
N THR A 84 -4.92 -14.06 -20.80
CA THR A 84 -4.93 -13.92 -22.26
C THR A 84 -5.04 -15.28 -22.94
N LYS A 85 -4.28 -16.26 -22.47
CA LYS A 85 -4.34 -17.64 -22.97
C LYS A 85 -5.74 -18.23 -22.83
N HIS A 86 -6.33 -18.17 -21.64
CA HIS A 86 -7.66 -18.72 -21.40
C HIS A 86 -8.76 -18.00 -22.18
N ILE A 87 -8.66 -16.67 -22.33
CA ILE A 87 -9.60 -15.91 -23.17
C ILE A 87 -9.52 -16.39 -24.61
N ASN A 88 -8.33 -16.55 -25.17
CA ASN A 88 -8.14 -17.01 -26.54
C ASN A 88 -8.65 -18.45 -26.74
N GLU A 89 -8.38 -19.36 -25.78
CA GLU A 89 -8.91 -20.73 -25.80
C GLU A 89 -10.45 -20.73 -25.81
N ASN A 90 -11.08 -19.90 -24.97
CA ASN A 90 -12.53 -19.78 -24.90
C ASN A 90 -13.14 -19.16 -26.17
N ILE A 91 -12.48 -18.15 -26.75
CA ILE A 91 -12.90 -17.55 -28.03
C ILE A 91 -12.89 -18.63 -29.12
N HIS A 92 -11.77 -19.35 -29.26
CA HIS A 92 -11.63 -20.40 -30.26
C HIS A 92 -12.67 -21.53 -30.09
N HIS A 93 -12.93 -21.96 -28.85
CA HIS A 93 -13.97 -22.96 -28.58
C HIS A 93 -15.37 -22.44 -28.93
N THR A 94 -15.65 -21.17 -28.61
CA THR A 94 -16.91 -20.51 -28.98
C THR A 94 -17.09 -20.45 -30.49
N GLU A 95 -16.04 -20.05 -31.23
CA GLU A 95 -16.04 -19.98 -32.69
C GLU A 95 -16.34 -21.34 -33.33
N ILE A 96 -15.68 -22.41 -32.87
CA ILE A 96 -15.94 -23.78 -33.35
C ILE A 96 -17.41 -24.16 -33.15
N ASN A 97 -17.95 -23.89 -31.97
CA ASN A 97 -19.34 -24.24 -31.67
C ASN A 97 -20.33 -23.46 -32.52
N LEU A 98 -20.10 -22.16 -32.70
CA LEU A 98 -20.93 -21.30 -33.55
C LEU A 98 -20.91 -21.76 -35.01
N ASN A 99 -19.74 -22.12 -35.55
CA ASN A 99 -19.61 -22.66 -36.89
C ASN A 99 -20.40 -23.97 -37.04
N LYS A 100 -20.26 -24.90 -36.08
CA LYS A 100 -21.01 -26.16 -36.07
C LYS A 100 -22.51 -25.94 -36.04
N GLN A 101 -22.99 -25.01 -35.21
CA GLN A 101 -24.42 -24.67 -35.14
C GLN A 101 -24.91 -24.02 -36.44
N THR A 102 -24.10 -23.19 -37.07
CA THR A 102 -24.41 -22.56 -38.36
C THR A 102 -24.54 -23.61 -39.46
N ASP A 103 -23.63 -24.57 -39.52
CA ASP A 103 -23.71 -25.69 -40.48
C ASP A 103 -24.97 -26.54 -40.27
N GLN A 104 -25.30 -26.83 -39.00
CA GLN A 104 -26.52 -27.55 -38.64
C GLN A 104 -27.76 -26.79 -39.10
N LEU A 105 -27.84 -25.47 -38.86
CA LEU A 105 -28.94 -24.63 -39.32
C LEU A 105 -29.05 -24.60 -40.84
N SER A 106 -27.93 -24.46 -41.56
CA SER A 106 -27.92 -24.48 -43.03
C SER A 106 -28.49 -25.79 -43.58
N ASN A 107 -28.13 -26.92 -42.96
CA ASN A 107 -28.64 -28.23 -43.36
C ASN A 107 -30.15 -28.38 -43.07
N ILE A 108 -30.64 -27.84 -41.95
CA ILE A 108 -32.08 -27.83 -41.62
C ILE A 108 -32.86 -27.02 -42.66
N VAL A 109 -32.38 -25.82 -42.99
CA VAL A 109 -33.02 -24.97 -44.01
C VAL A 109 -33.09 -25.69 -45.35
N LYS A 110 -31.96 -26.22 -45.84
CA LYS A 110 -31.93 -26.98 -47.11
C LYS A 110 -32.88 -28.18 -47.10
N LYS A 111 -32.95 -28.91 -45.99
CA LYS A 111 -33.87 -30.05 -45.86
C LYS A 111 -35.34 -29.61 -45.90
N ASN A 112 -35.68 -28.50 -45.25
CA ASN A 112 -37.03 -27.95 -45.29
C ASN A 112 -37.41 -27.50 -46.71
N ASP A 113 -36.51 -26.79 -47.41
CA ASP A 113 -36.76 -26.36 -48.80
C ASP A 113 -37.02 -27.57 -49.72
N LEU A 114 -36.24 -28.64 -49.57
CA LEU A 114 -36.43 -29.89 -50.33
C LEU A 114 -37.78 -30.55 -50.00
N ASN A 115 -38.17 -30.58 -48.73
CA ASN A 115 -39.46 -31.14 -48.33
C ASN A 115 -40.63 -30.33 -48.92
N GLU A 116 -40.55 -29.00 -48.92
CA GLU A 116 -41.60 -28.13 -49.47
C GLU A 116 -41.74 -28.32 -50.99
N LEU A 117 -40.62 -28.44 -51.72
CA LEU A 117 -40.64 -28.76 -53.15
C LEU A 117 -41.27 -30.13 -53.42
N ASN A 118 -40.98 -31.12 -52.58
CA ASN A 118 -41.52 -32.47 -52.74
C ASN A 118 -43.03 -32.52 -52.50
N GLU A 119 -43.54 -31.78 -51.52
CA GLU A 119 -45.00 -31.67 -51.30
C GLU A 119 -45.69 -30.95 -52.48
N LYS A 120 -45.12 -29.86 -52.99
CA LYS A 120 -45.64 -29.18 -54.19
C LYS A 120 -45.69 -30.08 -55.43
N LEU A 121 -44.73 -30.99 -55.57
CA LEU A 121 -44.68 -31.91 -56.70
C LEU A 121 -45.84 -32.92 -56.66
N LYS A 122 -46.19 -33.42 -55.47
CA LYS A 122 -47.30 -34.36 -55.27
C LYS A 122 -48.68 -33.75 -55.56
N GLU A 123 -48.83 -32.43 -55.40
CA GLU A 123 -50.08 -31.73 -55.71
C GLU A 123 -50.33 -31.59 -57.23
N LEU A 124 -49.32 -31.88 -58.06
CA LEU A 124 -49.39 -31.79 -59.52
C LEU A 124 -49.59 -33.16 -60.22
N GLU A 125 -49.58 -34.26 -59.46
CA GLU A 125 -49.84 -35.64 -59.93
C GLU A 125 -51.27 -36.10 -59.62
#